data_AF-R1GYS8-F1
#
_entry.id   AF-R1GYS8-F1
#
_cell.length_a   1.000
_cell.length_b   1.000
_cell.length_c   1.000
_cell.angle_alpha   90.00
_cell.angle_beta   90.00
_cell.angle_gamma   90.00
#
_symmetry.space_group_name_H-M   'P 1'
#
loop_
_entity.id
_entity.type
_entity.pdbx_description
1 polymer ?
#
loop_
_entity_poly.entity_id
_entity_poly.type
_entity_poly.pdbx_seq_one_letter_code
_entity_poly.pdbx_strand_id
1 'polypeptide(L)'
;MLPTVSDYHFFKEGIRPVWEDEENKRGGKWIMRLKKGVADRYWENLLMALIGNEFMEAGEEVCGAVVSVRSGEDVFSVWTKNDGGRNVKIRETIKRVLSLPPDTRIEWKSHDDSIAQRTVLDQQRQEKAQERRRTLADESKQQEKASS
;
A
#
# COMPACT_ATOMS: atom_id res chain seq x y z
N MET A 1 0.85 17.91 -11.15
CA MET A 1 0.79 17.65 -9.70
C MET A 1 -0.47 16.91 -9.36
N LEU A 2 -0.31 15.68 -8.90
CA LEU A 2 -1.40 14.96 -8.25
C LEU A 2 -1.88 15.72 -6.99
N PRO A 3 -3.19 15.79 -6.72
CA PRO A 3 -3.73 16.43 -5.52
C PRO A 3 -3.16 15.82 -4.24
N THR A 4 -3.01 16.65 -3.21
CA THR A 4 -2.53 16.24 -1.90
C THR A 4 -3.55 15.31 -1.24
N VAL A 5 -3.08 14.17 -0.71
CA VAL A 5 -3.91 13.17 -0.02
C VAL A 5 -4.96 12.56 -0.95
N SER A 6 -4.52 11.70 -1.85
CA SER A 6 -5.39 11.04 -2.83
C SER A 6 -4.86 9.65 -3.18
N ASP A 7 -5.76 8.79 -3.66
CA ASP A 7 -5.46 7.45 -4.12
C ASP A 7 -5.96 7.27 -5.55
N TYR A 8 -5.04 7.00 -6.47
CA TYR A 8 -5.35 6.71 -7.86
C TYR A 8 -5.17 5.22 -8.11
N HIS A 9 -6.14 4.63 -8.80
CA HIS A 9 -6.18 3.20 -9.10
C HIS A 9 -6.28 3.02 -10.61
N PHE A 10 -5.41 2.19 -11.17
CA PHE A 10 -5.44 1.79 -12.57
C PHE A 10 -5.41 0.27 -12.64
N PHE A 11 -6.54 -0.33 -12.98
CA PHE A 11 -6.71 -1.79 -12.96
C PHE A 11 -7.20 -2.27 -14.31
N LYS A 12 -6.88 -3.53 -14.62
CA LYS A 12 -7.44 -4.20 -15.79
C LYS A 12 -8.97 -4.26 -15.69
N GLU A 13 -9.60 -4.22 -16.85
CA GLU A 13 -11.05 -4.36 -16.95
C GLU A 13 -11.54 -5.63 -16.24
N GLY A 14 -12.65 -5.53 -15.51
CA GLY A 14 -13.23 -6.64 -14.75
C GLY A 14 -12.57 -6.91 -13.39
N ILE A 15 -11.43 -6.31 -13.07
CA ILE A 15 -10.75 -6.48 -11.77
C ILE A 15 -10.99 -5.25 -10.89
N ARG A 16 -11.69 -5.42 -9.77
CA ARG A 16 -11.90 -4.32 -8.83
C ARG A 16 -10.63 -4.10 -7.98
N PRO A 17 -10.29 -2.85 -7.62
CA PRO A 17 -9.13 -2.55 -6.76
C PRO A 17 -9.40 -2.87 -5.28
N VAL A 18 -9.96 -4.04 -5.01
CA VAL A 18 -10.32 -4.52 -3.68
C VAL A 18 -9.76 -5.94 -3.49
N TRP A 19 -9.46 -6.30 -2.25
CA TRP A 19 -8.79 -7.54 -1.87
C TRP A 19 -9.73 -8.74 -1.95
N GLU A 20 -11.04 -8.50 -1.86
CA GLU A 20 -12.11 -9.49 -2.01
C GLU A 20 -12.38 -9.88 -3.46
N ASP A 21 -11.77 -9.19 -4.43
CA ASP A 21 -11.87 -9.56 -5.84
C ASP A 21 -11.20 -10.92 -6.09
N GLU A 22 -11.82 -11.75 -6.93
CA GLU A 22 -11.37 -13.12 -7.19
C GLU A 22 -9.93 -13.19 -7.72
N GLU A 23 -9.53 -12.17 -8.50
CA GLU A 23 -8.18 -12.06 -9.04
C GLU A 23 -7.18 -11.53 -8.01
N ASN A 24 -7.62 -10.84 -6.96
CA ASN A 24 -6.74 -10.23 -5.96
C ASN A 24 -6.62 -11.05 -4.67
N LYS A 25 -7.62 -11.87 -4.32
CA LYS A 25 -7.72 -12.50 -2.99
C LYS A 25 -6.59 -13.45 -2.61
N ARG A 26 -5.92 -14.07 -3.60
CA ARG A 26 -4.73 -14.92 -3.40
C ARG A 26 -3.43 -14.19 -3.75
N GLY A 27 -3.54 -12.91 -4.02
CA GLY A 27 -2.49 -12.08 -4.57
C GLY A 27 -1.71 -11.33 -3.51
N GLY A 28 -0.98 -10.34 -4.01
CA GLY A 28 -0.22 -9.42 -3.20
C GLY A 28 0.12 -8.17 -3.96
N LYS A 29 1.02 -7.39 -3.41
CA LYS A 29 1.48 -6.15 -4.04
C LYS A 29 2.96 -5.90 -3.81
N TRP A 30 3.61 -5.40 -4.85
CA TRP A 30 4.91 -4.75 -4.74
C TRP A 30 4.72 -3.32 -4.29
N ILE A 31 5.37 -2.93 -3.20
CA ILE A 31 5.26 -1.62 -2.58
C ILE A 31 6.59 -0.89 -2.73
N MET A 32 6.52 0.34 -3.22
CA MET A 32 7.66 1.26 -3.30
C MET A 32 7.27 2.58 -2.66
N ARG A 33 8.12 3.08 -1.76
CA ARG A 33 7.95 4.38 -1.09
C ARG A 33 8.89 5.39 -1.72
N LEU A 34 8.35 6.53 -2.10
CA LEU A 34 9.04 7.57 -2.85
C LEU A 34 8.99 8.89 -2.09
N LYS A 35 10.09 9.63 -2.13
CA LYS A 35 10.13 11.02 -1.68
C LYS A 35 9.20 11.87 -2.54
N LYS A 36 8.79 13.02 -2.01
CA LYS A 36 7.97 13.98 -2.75
C LYS A 36 8.65 14.51 -4.00
N GLY A 37 7.82 14.88 -4.99
CA GLY A 37 8.26 15.57 -6.21
C GLY A 37 8.59 14.64 -7.38
N VAL A 38 8.59 13.32 -7.19
CA VAL A 38 8.88 12.36 -8.28
C VAL A 38 7.68 11.48 -8.67
N ALA A 39 6.58 11.52 -7.90
CA ALA A 39 5.43 10.64 -8.10
C ALA A 39 4.75 10.82 -9.46
N ASP A 40 4.49 12.06 -9.90
CA ASP A 40 3.83 12.34 -11.18
C ASP A 40 4.50 11.61 -12.35
N ARG A 41 5.84 11.77 -12.47
CA ARG A 41 6.64 11.14 -13.54
C ARG A 41 6.64 9.62 -13.44
N TYR A 42 6.84 9.08 -12.24
CA TYR A 42 6.86 7.61 -12.08
C TYR A 42 5.49 6.99 -12.28
N TRP A 43 4.42 7.71 -11.96
CA TRP A 43 3.06 7.27 -12.22
C TRP A 43 2.80 7.17 -13.71
N GLU A 44 3.09 8.23 -14.47
CA GLU A 44 2.97 8.24 -15.92
C GLU A 44 3.79 7.12 -16.58
N ASN A 45 5.06 6.99 -16.22
CA ASN A 45 5.93 5.94 -16.77
C ASN A 45 5.42 4.52 -16.46
N LEU A 46 4.89 4.31 -15.25
CA LEU A 46 4.32 3.02 -14.86
C LEU A 46 3.07 2.71 -15.70
N LEU A 47 2.17 3.69 -15.88
CA LEU A 47 0.99 3.52 -16.70
C LEU A 47 1.36 3.22 -18.15
N MET A 48 2.32 3.95 -18.73
CA MET A 48 2.84 3.69 -20.07
C MET A 48 3.42 2.29 -20.21
N ALA A 49 4.17 1.81 -19.21
CA ALA A 49 4.72 0.46 -19.20
C ALA A 49 3.63 -0.63 -19.10
N LEU A 50 2.56 -0.38 -18.33
CA LEU A 50 1.45 -1.31 -18.18
C LEU A 50 0.65 -1.45 -19.48
N ILE A 51 0.33 -0.34 -20.16
CA ILE A 51 -0.40 -0.38 -21.43
C ILE A 51 0.50 -0.76 -22.61
N GLY A 52 1.79 -0.44 -22.54
CA GLY A 52 2.79 -0.70 -23.58
C GLY A 52 3.34 -2.13 -23.57
N ASN A 53 2.79 -3.02 -22.75
CA ASN A 53 3.19 -4.42 -22.65
C ASN A 53 4.67 -4.64 -22.26
N GLU A 54 5.28 -3.72 -21.50
CA GLU A 54 6.68 -3.82 -21.05
C GLU A 54 6.91 -4.94 -20.02
N PHE A 55 5.83 -5.43 -19.41
CA PHE A 55 5.84 -6.54 -18.46
C PHE A 55 5.82 -7.92 -19.14
N MET A 56 5.59 -7.99 -20.46
CA MET A 56 5.55 -9.22 -21.25
C MET A 56 4.67 -10.30 -20.58
N GLU A 57 5.11 -11.56 -20.54
CA GLU A 57 4.41 -12.67 -19.89
C GLU A 57 4.09 -12.42 -18.41
N ALA A 58 4.93 -11.66 -17.69
CA ALA A 58 4.66 -11.33 -16.29
C ALA A 58 3.52 -10.30 -16.14
N GLY A 59 3.16 -9.61 -17.23
CA GLY A 59 2.04 -8.68 -17.28
C GLY A 59 0.69 -9.37 -17.09
N GLU A 60 0.55 -10.66 -17.41
CA GLU A 60 -0.68 -11.43 -17.16
C GLU A 60 -1.01 -11.51 -15.66
N GLU A 61 0.02 -11.60 -14.84
CA GLU A 61 -0.07 -11.68 -13.38
C GLU A 61 -0.38 -10.33 -12.74
N VAL A 62 -0.23 -9.21 -13.45
CA VAL A 62 -0.55 -7.87 -12.92
C VAL A 62 -2.06 -7.65 -12.96
N CYS A 63 -2.63 -7.28 -11.82
CA CYS A 63 -4.03 -6.86 -11.70
C CYS A 63 -4.20 -5.37 -11.98
N GLY A 64 -3.28 -4.57 -11.44
CA GLY A 64 -3.33 -3.11 -11.53
C GLY A 64 -2.24 -2.44 -10.72
N ALA A 65 -2.28 -1.11 -10.71
CA ALA A 65 -1.38 -0.26 -9.95
C ALA A 65 -2.15 0.80 -9.16
N VAL A 66 -1.55 1.22 -8.05
CA VAL A 66 -2.07 2.26 -7.17
C VAL A 66 -0.97 3.25 -6.86
N VAL A 67 -1.27 4.55 -6.92
CA VAL A 67 -0.45 5.59 -6.29
C VAL A 67 -1.25 6.26 -5.18
N SER A 68 -0.68 6.19 -3.98
CA SER A 68 -1.18 6.80 -2.76
C SER A 68 -0.35 8.03 -2.45
N VAL A 69 -0.89 9.21 -2.77
CA VAL A 69 -0.27 10.49 -2.47
C VAL A 69 -0.56 10.83 -1.01
N ARG A 70 0.47 10.98 -0.16
CA ARG A 70 0.30 11.35 1.27
C ARG A 70 0.99 12.66 1.58
N SER A 71 1.10 13.08 2.85
CA SER A 71 1.80 14.33 3.20
C SER A 71 3.32 14.15 3.21
N GLY A 72 3.82 13.05 3.78
CA GLY A 72 5.26 12.80 3.92
C GLY A 72 5.93 12.15 2.71
N GLU A 73 5.31 11.11 2.16
CA GLU A 73 5.85 10.31 1.05
C GLU A 73 4.73 9.85 0.13
N ASP A 74 5.10 9.43 -1.07
CA ASP A 74 4.17 8.82 -2.03
C ASP A 74 4.41 7.32 -2.06
N VAL A 75 3.33 6.53 -2.08
CA VAL A 75 3.41 5.07 -2.04
C VAL A 75 2.85 4.51 -3.33
N PHE A 76 3.69 3.79 -4.05
CA PHE A 76 3.30 3.05 -5.24
C PHE A 76 3.05 1.60 -4.87
N SER A 77 1.99 1.03 -5.40
CA SER A 77 1.68 -0.40 -5.28
C SER A 77 1.36 -1.00 -6.64
N VAL A 78 1.97 -2.13 -7.00
CA VAL A 78 1.57 -2.94 -8.16
C VAL A 78 0.99 -4.25 -7.67
N TRP A 79 -0.28 -4.48 -7.95
CA TRP A 79 -1.05 -5.62 -7.46
C TRP A 79 -0.92 -6.79 -8.43
N THR A 80 -0.81 -7.99 -7.87
CA THR A 80 -0.53 -9.22 -8.61
C THR A 80 -1.47 -10.33 -8.18
N LYS A 81 -1.87 -11.21 -9.11
CA LYS A 81 -2.84 -12.28 -8.90
C LYS A 81 -2.39 -13.37 -7.91
N ASN A 82 -1.09 -13.62 -7.86
CA ASN A 82 -0.45 -14.63 -7.04
C ASN A 82 0.97 -14.20 -6.65
N ASP A 83 1.65 -15.04 -5.89
CA ASP A 83 3.03 -14.90 -5.41
C ASP A 83 4.04 -15.79 -6.16
N GLY A 84 3.67 -16.32 -7.33
CA GLY A 84 4.48 -17.29 -8.07
C GLY A 84 5.78 -16.71 -8.67
N GLY A 85 6.63 -17.57 -9.23
CA GLY A 85 7.96 -17.18 -9.72
C GLY A 85 8.00 -16.06 -10.77
N ARG A 86 6.94 -15.90 -11.58
CA ARG A 86 6.81 -14.77 -12.53
C ARG A 86 6.67 -13.42 -11.83
N ASN A 87 6.19 -13.40 -10.59
CA ASN A 87 6.00 -12.20 -9.79
C ASN A 87 7.32 -11.45 -9.57
N VAL A 88 8.44 -12.18 -9.42
CA VAL A 88 9.78 -11.58 -9.28
C VAL A 88 10.17 -10.77 -10.52
N LYS A 89 9.77 -11.20 -11.73
CA LYS A 89 10.03 -10.45 -12.97
C LYS A 89 9.32 -9.10 -12.97
N ILE A 90 8.13 -8.99 -12.37
CA ILE A 90 7.38 -7.73 -12.26
C ILE A 90 8.22 -6.68 -11.53
N ARG A 91 8.85 -7.05 -10.41
CA ARG A 91 9.73 -6.15 -9.64
C ARG A 91 10.89 -5.62 -10.48
N GLU A 92 11.57 -6.50 -11.20
CA GLU A 92 12.73 -6.11 -12.01
C GLU A 92 12.30 -5.25 -13.21
N THR A 93 11.14 -5.52 -13.80
CA THR A 93 10.54 -4.64 -14.81
C THR A 93 10.22 -3.26 -14.23
N ILE A 94 9.62 -3.17 -13.03
CA ILE A 94 9.35 -1.87 -12.37
C ILE A 94 10.64 -1.06 -12.23
N LYS A 95 11.73 -1.67 -11.74
CA LYS A 95 13.03 -1.00 -11.61
C LYS A 95 13.55 -0.47 -12.94
N ARG A 96 13.44 -1.29 -14.00
CA ARG A 96 13.88 -0.94 -15.35
C ARG A 96 13.08 0.21 -15.94
N VAL A 97 11.75 0.08 -16.03
CA VAL A 97 10.88 1.05 -16.72
C VAL A 97 10.82 2.38 -15.99
N LEU A 98 10.96 2.37 -14.67
CA LEU A 98 11.02 3.59 -13.88
C LEU A 98 12.45 4.12 -13.71
N SER A 99 13.48 3.42 -14.20
CA SER A 99 14.89 3.79 -14.02
C SER A 99 15.20 4.15 -12.57
N LEU A 100 14.79 3.27 -11.65
CA LEU A 100 14.93 3.53 -10.22
C LEU A 100 16.40 3.47 -9.79
N PRO A 101 16.81 4.31 -8.82
CA PRO A 101 18.09 4.14 -8.15
C PRO A 101 18.29 2.71 -7.62
N PRO A 102 19.51 2.14 -7.69
CA PRO A 102 19.77 0.75 -7.29
C PRO A 102 19.39 0.42 -5.83
N ASP A 103 19.42 1.41 -4.96
CA ASP A 103 19.07 1.32 -3.53
C ASP A 103 17.56 1.42 -3.25
N THR A 104 16.74 1.64 -4.30
CA THR A 104 15.29 1.75 -4.14
C THR A 104 14.70 0.43 -3.65
N ARG A 105 14.18 0.46 -2.42
CA ARG A 105 13.53 -0.70 -1.82
C ARG A 105 12.14 -0.90 -2.41
N ILE A 106 11.94 -2.07 -3.01
CA ILE A 106 10.63 -2.58 -3.42
C ILE A 106 10.35 -3.84 -2.59
N GLU A 107 9.29 -3.78 -1.79
CA GLU A 107 8.87 -4.80 -0.83
C GLU A 107 7.64 -5.54 -1.35
N TRP A 108 7.64 -6.87 -1.26
CA TRP A 108 6.43 -7.65 -1.53
C TRP A 108 5.62 -7.81 -0.25
N LYS A 109 4.29 -7.70 -0.35
CA LYS A 109 3.37 -8.09 0.71
C LYS A 109 2.18 -8.82 0.14
N SER A 110 1.83 -9.96 0.73
CA SER A 110 0.54 -10.60 0.44
C SER A 110 -0.61 -9.69 0.87
N HIS A 111 -1.77 -9.87 0.26
CA HIS A 111 -2.97 -9.18 0.72
C HIS A 111 -3.33 -9.64 2.14
N ASP A 112 -3.34 -10.95 2.39
CA ASP A 112 -3.63 -11.56 3.71
C ASP A 112 -2.78 -10.96 4.84
N ASP A 113 -1.46 -10.87 4.64
CA ASP A 113 -0.56 -10.26 5.64
C ASP A 113 -0.87 -8.77 5.84
N SER A 114 -1.19 -8.06 4.75
CA SER A 114 -1.54 -6.63 4.82
C SER A 114 -2.83 -6.41 5.62
N ILE A 115 -3.81 -7.30 5.50
CA ILE A 115 -5.07 -7.26 6.24
C ILE A 115 -4.82 -7.61 7.70
N ALA A 116 -4.14 -8.73 7.97
CA ALA A 116 -3.82 -9.17 9.32
C ALA A 116 -3.05 -8.08 10.09
N GLN A 117 -2.05 -7.46 9.45
CA GLN A 117 -1.28 -6.37 10.03
C GLN A 117 -2.16 -5.15 10.33
N ARG A 118 -3.10 -4.81 9.45
CA ARG A 118 -4.04 -3.70 9.67
C ARG A 118 -4.96 -3.98 10.86
N THR A 119 -5.52 -5.18 10.95
CA THR A 119 -6.39 -5.61 12.05
C THR A 119 -5.66 -5.53 13.40
N VAL A 120 -4.42 -6.02 13.47
CA VAL A 120 -3.60 -5.96 14.69
C VAL A 120 -3.32 -4.51 15.10
N LEU A 121 -2.95 -3.65 14.15
CA LEU A 121 -2.66 -2.24 14.44
C LEU A 121 -3.91 -1.49 14.93
N ASP A 122 -5.07 -1.79 14.37
CA ASP A 122 -6.33 -1.17 14.79
C ASP A 122 -6.75 -1.64 16.18
N GLN A 123 -6.55 -2.93 16.51
CA GLN A 123 -6.78 -3.46 17.86
C GLN A 123 -5.87 -2.80 18.91
N GLN A 124 -4.56 -2.67 18.62
CA GLN A 124 -3.62 -1.98 19.50
C GLN A 124 -3.96 -0.51 19.73
N ARG A 125 -4.48 0.18 18.70
CA ARG A 125 -4.94 1.56 18.82
C ARG A 125 -6.16 1.68 19.73
N GLN A 126 -7.10 0.74 19.62
CA GLN A 126 -8.30 0.70 20.46
C GLN A 126 -7.94 0.41 21.92
N GLU A 127 -7.05 -0.55 22.18
CA GLU A 127 -6.57 -0.87 23.53
C GLU A 127 -5.88 0.33 24.18
N LYS A 128 -4.94 0.98 23.47
CA LYS A 128 -4.27 2.19 23.97
C LYS A 128 -5.21 3.37 24.21
N ALA A 129 -6.31 3.46 23.47
CA ALA A 129 -7.33 4.49 23.69
C ALA A 129 -8.20 4.17 24.93
N GLN A 130 -8.56 2.90 25.12
CA GLN A 130 -9.31 2.45 26.29
C GLN A 130 -8.49 2.55 27.58
N GLU A 131 -7.21 2.15 27.56
CA GLU A 131 -6.31 2.29 28.70
C GLU A 131 -6.19 3.75 29.12
N ARG A 132 -5.87 4.67 28.18
CA ARG A 132 -5.82 6.11 28.46
C ARG A 132 -7.11 6.65 29.09
N ARG A 133 -8.27 6.21 28.58
CA ARG A 133 -9.57 6.62 29.12
C ARG A 133 -9.78 6.10 30.55
N ARG A 134 -9.33 4.88 30.86
CA ARG A 134 -9.39 4.32 32.22
C ARG A 134 -8.46 5.08 33.18
N THR A 135 -7.22 5.35 32.78
CA THR A 135 -6.25 6.08 33.60
C THR A 135 -6.79 7.46 33.98
N LEU A 136 -7.31 8.21 32.99
CA LEU A 136 -7.91 9.54 33.22
C LEU A 136 -9.12 9.50 34.16
N ALA A 137 -9.96 8.45 34.06
CA ALA A 137 -11.11 8.28 34.94
C ALA A 137 -10.70 7.94 36.39
N ASP A 138 -9.65 7.15 36.57
CA ASP A 138 -9.14 6.80 37.89
C ASP A 138 -8.44 8.00 38.56
N GLU A 139 -7.69 8.80 37.80
CA GLU A 139 -7.09 10.06 38.27
C GLU A 139 -8.15 11.07 38.72
N SER A 140 -9.23 11.23 37.93
CA SER A 140 -10.35 12.13 38.27
C SER A 140 -11.03 11.72 39.57
N LYS A 141 -11.28 10.41 39.76
CA LYS A 141 -11.87 9.88 41.01
C LYS A 141 -10.95 10.05 42.22
N GLN A 142 -9.63 9.95 42.04
CA GLN A 142 -8.68 10.18 43.13
C GLN A 142 -8.62 11.66 43.53
N GLN A 143 -8.69 12.58 42.56
CA GLN A 143 -8.76 14.02 42.83
C GLN A 143 -10.05 14.44 43.56
N GLU A 144 -11.20 13.89 43.16
CA GLU A 144 -12.47 14.14 43.83
C GLU A 144 -12.46 13.64 45.29
N LYS A 145 -11.87 12.46 45.54
CA LYS A 145 -11.71 11.91 46.89
C LYS A 145 -10.72 12.68 47.75
N ALA A 146 -9.67 13.27 47.16
CA ALA A 146 -8.68 14.05 47.90
C ALA A 146 -9.16 15.48 48.22
N SER A 147 -10.23 15.94 47.56
CA SER A 147 -10.84 17.26 47.75
C SER A 147 -12.07 17.26 48.67
N SER A 148 -12.46 16.09 49.18
CA SER A 148 -13.55 15.86 50.15
C SER A 148 -12.97 15.53 51.52
#